data_AF-A0A348WAW7-F1
#
_entry.id   AF-A0A348WAW7-F1
#
_cell.length_a   1.000
_cell.length_b   1.000
_cell.length_c   1.000
_cell.angle_alpha   90.00
_cell.angle_beta   90.00
_cell.angle_gamma   90.00
#
_symmetry.space_group_name_H-M   'P 1'
#
loop_
_entity.id
_entity.type
_entity.pdbx_description
1 polymer ?
#
loop_
_entity_poly.entity_id
_entity_poly.type
_entity_poly.pdbx_seq_one_letter_code
_entity_poly.pdbx_strand_id
1 'polypeptide(L)'
;MSEETSEKLEGNRRPPIVGRVLIGVLIFQLGLAVLLFWGDLGEGLRLPGFGPRAPELTEPIRPGDQTRRFRPERAPNPGQPMPDTALPDRLILTPVSGGRAALLEGTIEAGDAERITKQLAELSPAPEEIYLNSPGGSVRDALELGRYLRREGFDTALREGDICYSACPYLLAAGEARTVPDSASVGVHQHYFGESTILPAFVAVEDIQRGQG
;
A
#
# COMPACT_ATOMS: atom_id res chain seq x y z
N MET A 1 45.74 50.89 74.22
CA MET A 1 45.90 51.00 72.77
C MET A 1 44.84 50.12 72.15
N SER A 2 44.04 50.75 71.30
CA SER A 2 42.90 50.25 70.54
C SER A 2 43.18 48.92 69.82
N GLU A 3 42.16 48.08 69.64
CA GLU A 3 41.48 47.96 68.34
C GLU A 3 40.27 47.02 68.43
N GLU A 4 39.41 47.23 67.46
CA GLU A 4 37.98 46.94 67.39
C GLU A 4 37.73 45.71 66.50
N THR A 5 36.45 45.35 66.33
CA THR A 5 35.86 44.53 65.25
C THR A 5 35.87 43.00 65.47
N SER A 6 34.84 42.22 65.12
CA SER A 6 33.51 42.48 64.59
C SER A 6 32.69 41.21 64.81
N GLU A 7 31.51 41.37 65.38
CA GLU A 7 30.43 40.40 65.33
C GLU A 7 30.01 40.17 63.85
N LYS A 8 29.79 38.92 63.43
CA LYS A 8 29.03 38.62 62.20
C LYS A 8 28.34 37.25 62.27
N LEU A 9 27.15 37.30 62.85
CA LEU A 9 25.92 36.56 62.53
C LEU A 9 26.04 35.42 61.49
N GLU A 10 25.98 34.18 61.98
CA GLU A 10 25.62 33.00 61.19
C GLU A 10 24.13 33.07 60.81
N GLY A 11 23.85 33.62 59.63
CA GLY A 11 22.51 33.63 59.04
C GLY A 11 22.15 32.25 58.49
N ASN A 12 21.25 31.55 59.17
CA ASN A 12 20.56 30.35 58.69
C ASN A 12 19.78 30.67 57.38
N ARG A 13 20.42 30.55 56.22
CA ARG A 13 19.81 30.78 54.91
C ARG A 13 18.82 29.66 54.61
N ARG A 14 17.53 29.91 54.91
CA ARG A 14 16.41 29.12 54.39
C ARG A 14 16.57 29.03 52.86
N PRO A 15 16.45 27.84 52.24
CA PRO A 15 16.62 27.71 50.79
C PRO A 15 15.64 28.66 50.08
N PRO A 16 16.08 29.35 49.01
CA PRO A 16 15.27 30.34 48.32
C PRO A 16 13.95 29.71 47.92
N ILE A 17 12.85 30.43 48.13
CA ILE A 17 11.47 29.97 47.89
C ILE A 17 11.36 29.34 46.48
N VAL A 18 12.07 29.89 45.50
CA VAL A 18 12.19 29.39 44.13
C VAL A 18 12.71 27.95 44.06
N GLY A 19 13.74 27.59 44.83
CA GLY A 19 14.29 26.23 44.85
C GLY A 19 13.29 25.20 45.37
N ARG A 20 12.47 25.57 46.37
CA ARG A 20 11.40 24.70 46.88
C ARG A 20 10.28 24.52 45.86
N VAL A 21 9.94 25.57 45.12
CA VAL A 21 8.95 25.50 44.03
C VAL A 21 9.46 24.61 42.90
N LEU A 22 10.72 24.78 42.47
CA LEU A 22 11.32 23.95 41.41
C LEU A 22 11.40 22.47 41.80
N ILE A 23 11.76 22.16 43.05
CA ILE A 23 11.75 20.79 43.57
C ILE A 23 10.31 20.23 43.59
N GLY A 24 9.33 21.03 43.98
CA GLY A 24 7.92 20.66 43.93
C GLY A 24 7.44 20.31 42.52
N VAL A 25 7.82 21.12 41.53
CA VAL A 25 7.52 20.86 40.10
C VAL A 25 8.21 19.59 39.62
N LEU A 26 9.48 19.37 39.96
CA LEU A 26 10.22 18.15 39.56
C LEU A 26 9.57 16.88 40.14
N ILE A 27 9.18 16.89 41.42
CA ILE A 27 8.49 15.77 42.05
C ILE A 27 7.15 15.50 41.37
N PHE A 28 6.39 16.56 41.04
CA PHE A 28 5.14 16.44 40.31
C PHE A 28 5.35 15.83 38.90
N GLN A 29 6.37 16.30 38.17
CA GLN A 29 6.73 15.76 36.85
C GLN A 29 7.11 14.28 36.92
N LEU A 30 7.91 13.87 37.90
CA LEU A 30 8.28 12.47 38.11
C LEU A 30 7.07 11.61 38.47
N GLY A 31 6.16 12.12 39.31
CA GLY A 31 4.90 11.44 39.64
C GLY A 31 4.02 11.23 38.40
N LEU A 32 3.90 12.25 37.55
CA LEU A 32 3.14 12.16 36.30
C LEU A 32 3.79 11.19 35.30
N ALA A 33 5.12 11.16 35.20
CA ALA A 33 5.85 10.21 34.38
C ALA A 33 5.65 8.76 34.85
N VAL A 34 5.71 8.52 36.16
CA VAL A 34 5.43 7.19 36.74
C VAL A 34 3.98 6.77 36.49
N LEU A 35 3.02 7.69 36.63
CA LEU A 35 1.61 7.40 36.41
C LEU A 35 1.31 7.09 34.94
N LEU A 36 1.90 7.84 34.00
CA LEU A 36 1.82 7.54 32.57
C LEU A 36 2.46 6.19 32.24
N PHE A 37 3.64 5.90 32.78
CA PHE A 37 4.33 4.62 32.60
C PHE A 37 3.50 3.44 33.16
N TRP A 38 2.86 3.62 34.32
CA TRP A 38 1.98 2.60 34.91
C TRP A 38 0.67 2.43 34.15
N GLY A 39 0.13 3.51 33.58
CA GLY A 39 -1.00 3.46 32.66
C GLY A 39 -0.66 2.67 31.39
N ASP A 40 0.53 2.89 30.83
CA ASP A 40 1.03 2.18 29.64
C ASP A 40 1.32 0.69 29.94
N LEU A 41 1.78 0.38 31.16
CA LEU A 41 1.88 -0.99 31.68
C LEU A 41 0.50 -1.68 31.77
N GLY A 42 -0.54 -0.95 32.17
CA GLY A 42 -1.91 -1.44 32.28
C GLY A 42 -2.61 -1.61 30.92
N GLU A 43 -2.27 -0.78 29.93
CA GLU A 43 -2.72 -0.86 28.53
C GLU A 43 -1.86 -1.80 27.65
N GLY A 44 -0.98 -2.58 28.28
CA GLY A 44 -0.37 -3.75 27.65
C GLY A 44 1.09 -3.57 27.28
N LEU A 45 1.94 -3.72 28.31
CA LEU A 45 3.23 -4.39 28.12
C LEU A 45 2.95 -5.85 27.72
N ARG A 46 2.71 -6.06 26.41
CA ARG A 46 2.59 -7.39 25.83
C ARG A 46 3.94 -8.09 25.98
N LEU A 47 4.02 -9.01 26.94
CA LEU A 47 5.02 -10.08 26.94
C LEU A 47 5.08 -10.68 25.51
N PRO A 48 6.24 -11.15 25.01
CA PRO A 48 6.31 -11.90 23.76
C PRO A 48 5.42 -13.14 23.90
N GLY A 49 4.18 -13.00 23.47
CA GLY A 49 3.20 -14.06 23.54
C GLY A 49 3.47 -15.06 22.44
N PHE A 50 3.39 -16.35 22.77
CA PHE A 50 3.08 -17.40 21.81
C PHE A 50 1.62 -17.24 21.32
N GLY A 51 1.32 -16.09 20.70
CA GLY A 51 0.10 -15.92 19.91
C GLY A 51 0.23 -16.72 18.62
N PRO A 52 -0.87 -17.18 18.02
CA PRO A 52 -0.79 -18.00 16.82
C PRO A 52 0.02 -17.25 15.75
N ARG A 53 0.96 -17.99 15.15
CA ARG A 53 1.73 -17.52 14.00
C ARG A 53 0.75 -17.00 12.95
N ALA A 54 1.10 -15.89 12.30
CA ALA A 54 0.33 -15.38 11.16
C ALA A 54 -0.09 -16.54 10.24
N PRO A 55 -1.36 -16.61 9.82
CA PRO A 55 -1.90 -17.76 9.10
C PRO A 55 -1.10 -18.03 7.83
N GLU A 56 -1.05 -19.31 7.45
CA GLU A 56 -0.47 -19.72 6.16
C GLU A 56 -1.31 -19.15 5.01
N LEU A 57 -0.72 -19.00 3.81
CA LEU A 57 -1.39 -18.47 2.62
C LEU A 57 -2.68 -19.21 2.25
N THR A 58 -2.78 -20.49 2.64
CA THR A 58 -3.90 -21.39 2.37
C THR A 58 -4.92 -21.47 3.51
N GLU A 59 -4.69 -20.81 4.64
CA GLU A 59 -5.58 -20.88 5.80
C GLU A 59 -6.68 -19.80 5.71
N PRO A 60 -7.97 -20.15 5.88
CA PRO A 60 -9.07 -19.18 5.84
C PRO A 60 -8.95 -18.11 6.94
N ILE A 61 -9.20 -16.85 6.59
CA ILE A 61 -9.20 -15.73 7.55
C ILE A 61 -10.29 -15.89 8.61
N ARG A 62 -9.96 -15.59 9.87
CA ARG A 62 -10.84 -15.58 11.04
C ARG A 62 -10.89 -14.17 11.65
N PRO A 63 -12.01 -13.77 12.28
CA PRO A 63 -12.08 -12.49 12.98
C PRO A 63 -10.90 -12.30 13.95
N GLY A 64 -10.06 -11.28 13.71
CA GLY A 64 -8.86 -10.99 14.49
C GLY A 64 -7.51 -11.30 13.81
N ASP A 65 -7.48 -12.00 12.68
CA ASP A 65 -6.25 -12.29 11.90
C ASP A 65 -6.08 -11.42 10.64
N GLN A 66 -6.94 -10.40 10.50
CA GLN A 66 -7.07 -9.52 9.33
C GLN A 66 -5.81 -8.69 9.03
N THR A 67 -4.79 -8.74 9.89
CA THR A 67 -3.50 -8.08 9.66
C THR A 67 -2.43 -9.10 9.34
N ARG A 68 -2.12 -9.29 8.05
CA ARG A 68 -0.88 -9.95 7.63
C ARG A 68 0.26 -8.96 7.80
N ARG A 69 1.10 -9.18 8.82
CA ARG A 69 2.37 -8.44 8.93
C ARG A 69 3.28 -8.88 7.79
N PHE A 70 3.74 -7.91 6.98
CA PHE A 70 4.74 -8.15 5.94
C PHE A 70 5.96 -8.85 6.56
N ARG A 71 6.25 -10.07 6.10
CA ARG A 71 7.44 -10.84 6.49
C ARG A 71 8.26 -11.14 5.23
N PRO A 72 9.32 -10.36 4.96
CA PRO A 72 10.12 -10.52 3.73
C PRO A 72 10.76 -11.91 3.63
N GLU A 73 11.07 -12.53 4.76
CA GLU A 73 11.56 -13.92 4.88
C GLU A 73 10.60 -14.99 4.32
N ARG A 74 9.30 -14.65 4.21
CA ARG A 74 8.23 -15.53 3.71
C ARG A 74 7.62 -15.05 2.40
N ALA A 75 8.09 -13.91 1.88
CA ALA A 75 7.74 -13.56 0.52
C ALA A 75 8.28 -14.69 -0.37
N PRO A 76 7.53 -15.13 -1.40
CA PRO A 76 8.14 -15.86 -2.50
C PRO A 76 9.42 -15.14 -2.93
N ASN A 77 10.42 -15.88 -3.42
CA ASN A 77 11.65 -15.30 -3.98
C ASN A 77 11.34 -13.96 -4.66
N PRO A 78 12.11 -12.89 -4.38
CA PRO A 78 11.82 -11.54 -4.85
C PRO A 78 11.36 -11.66 -6.29
N GLY A 79 10.11 -11.23 -6.52
CA GLY A 79 9.37 -11.54 -7.74
C GLY A 79 10.26 -11.39 -8.96
N GLN A 80 10.04 -12.25 -9.96
CA GLN A 80 10.71 -12.22 -11.26
C GLN A 80 11.10 -10.77 -11.59
N PRO A 81 12.40 -10.45 -11.76
CA PRO A 81 12.84 -9.08 -11.92
C PRO A 81 12.00 -8.39 -12.99
N MET A 82 11.63 -7.12 -12.76
CA MET A 82 10.95 -6.30 -13.76
C MET A 82 11.69 -6.47 -15.10
N PRO A 83 10.96 -6.57 -16.23
CA PRO A 83 11.59 -6.72 -17.54
C PRO A 83 12.70 -5.69 -17.72
N ASP A 84 13.88 -6.12 -18.16
CA ASP A 84 15.05 -5.24 -18.36
C ASP A 84 14.77 -4.15 -19.40
N THR A 85 13.77 -4.37 -20.26
CA THR A 85 13.27 -3.40 -21.23
C THR A 85 12.19 -2.51 -20.62
N ALA A 86 12.41 -1.19 -20.66
CA ALA A 86 11.40 -0.22 -20.28
C ALA A 86 10.13 -0.39 -21.12
N LEU A 87 9.00 -0.58 -20.45
CA LEU A 87 7.69 -0.61 -21.10
C LEU A 87 7.28 0.79 -21.56
N PRO A 88 6.43 0.91 -22.59
CA PRO A 88 5.94 2.20 -23.05
C PRO A 88 5.22 2.99 -21.96
N ASP A 89 5.37 4.31 -21.96
CA ASP A 89 4.71 5.23 -21.01
C ASP A 89 3.18 5.29 -21.17
N ARG A 90 2.63 4.62 -22.18
CA ARG A 90 1.20 4.55 -22.47
C ARG A 90 0.84 3.21 -23.09
N LEU A 91 -0.38 2.73 -22.88
CA LEU A 91 -0.82 1.41 -23.31
C LEU A 91 -0.87 1.31 -24.85
N ILE A 92 -0.09 0.42 -25.45
CA ILE A 92 -0.07 0.19 -26.89
C ILE A 92 -0.78 -1.12 -27.18
N LEU A 93 -1.69 -1.09 -28.17
CA LEU A 93 -2.27 -2.29 -28.74
C LEU A 93 -1.47 -2.68 -29.98
N THR A 94 -1.00 -3.93 -30.01
CA THR A 94 -0.33 -4.52 -31.17
C THR A 94 -0.99 -5.86 -31.54
N PRO A 95 -1.57 -6.02 -32.74
CA PRO A 95 -2.06 -7.31 -33.20
C PRO A 95 -0.91 -8.31 -33.33
N VAL A 96 -1.08 -9.51 -32.79
CA VAL A 96 -0.12 -10.61 -32.82
C VAL A 96 -0.79 -11.89 -33.33
N SER A 97 -0.02 -12.97 -33.52
CA SER A 97 -0.57 -14.27 -33.95
C SER A 97 -1.42 -14.20 -35.24
N GLY A 98 -1.03 -13.32 -36.18
CA GLY A 98 -1.77 -13.09 -37.43
C GLY A 98 -3.12 -12.41 -37.24
N GLY A 99 -3.31 -11.65 -36.16
CA GLY A 99 -4.54 -10.93 -35.83
C GLY A 99 -5.49 -11.69 -34.89
N ARG A 100 -5.23 -12.97 -34.61
CA ARG A 100 -6.05 -13.77 -33.69
C ARG A 100 -5.79 -13.48 -32.21
N ALA A 101 -4.77 -12.69 -31.89
CA ALA A 101 -4.54 -12.18 -30.55
C ALA A 101 -4.05 -10.73 -30.63
N ALA A 102 -4.17 -9.99 -29.53
CA ALA A 102 -3.63 -8.64 -29.41
C ALA A 102 -2.80 -8.52 -28.13
N LEU A 103 -1.67 -7.83 -28.22
CA LEU A 103 -0.83 -7.47 -27.07
C LEU A 103 -1.20 -6.06 -26.60
N LEU A 104 -1.52 -5.91 -25.33
CA LEU A 104 -1.62 -4.64 -24.62
C LEU A 104 -0.37 -4.45 -23.76
N GLU A 105 0.49 -3.52 -24.17
CA GLU A 105 1.79 -3.31 -23.54
C GLU A 105 2.00 -1.85 -23.10
N GLY A 106 2.45 -1.62 -21.86
CA GLY A 106 2.74 -0.29 -21.32
C GLY A 106 1.81 0.19 -20.21
N THR A 107 2.00 1.44 -19.77
CA THR A 107 1.22 2.06 -18.68
C THR A 107 -0.22 2.36 -19.10
N ILE A 108 -1.18 1.98 -18.27
CA ILE A 108 -2.61 2.26 -18.50
C ILE A 108 -2.86 3.73 -18.15
N GLU A 109 -3.00 4.61 -19.13
CA GLU A 109 -3.19 6.04 -18.91
C GLU A 109 -4.66 6.45 -19.04
N ALA A 110 -4.96 7.67 -18.57
CA ALA A 110 -6.30 8.23 -18.71
C ALA A 110 -6.74 8.31 -20.19
N GLY A 111 -7.94 7.80 -20.47
CA GLY A 111 -8.52 7.75 -21.82
C GLY A 111 -8.09 6.53 -22.64
N ASP A 112 -7.29 5.63 -22.08
CA ASP A 112 -6.93 4.38 -22.76
C ASP A 112 -8.11 3.42 -22.89
N ALA A 113 -9.08 3.44 -21.97
CA ALA A 113 -10.24 2.57 -22.09
C ALA A 113 -11.01 2.80 -23.41
N GLU A 114 -11.35 4.06 -23.71
CA GLU A 114 -12.06 4.42 -24.94
C GLU A 114 -11.20 4.14 -26.18
N ARG A 115 -9.92 4.55 -26.14
CA ARG A 115 -9.02 4.42 -27.29
C ARG A 115 -8.75 2.96 -27.65
N ILE A 116 -8.44 2.12 -26.67
CA ILE A 116 -8.14 0.70 -26.90
C ILE A 116 -9.39 -0.06 -27.31
N THR A 117 -10.55 0.25 -26.72
CA THR A 117 -11.84 -0.34 -27.13
C THR A 117 -12.13 -0.09 -28.61
N LYS A 118 -11.94 1.15 -29.08
CA LYS A 118 -12.09 1.49 -30.51
C LYS A 118 -11.10 0.72 -31.39
N GLN A 119 -9.83 0.66 -30.99
CA GLN A 119 -8.81 -0.08 -31.73
C GLN A 119 -9.14 -1.58 -31.83
N LEU A 120 -9.60 -2.21 -30.74
CA LEU A 120 -10.01 -3.62 -30.74
C LEU A 120 -11.20 -3.88 -31.66
N ALA A 121 -12.20 -2.99 -31.66
CA ALA A 121 -13.39 -3.12 -32.49
C ALA A 121 -13.10 -2.95 -34.00
N GLU A 122 -12.00 -2.28 -34.36
CA GLU A 122 -11.57 -2.07 -35.75
C GLU A 122 -10.70 -3.21 -36.29
N LEU A 123 -10.25 -4.14 -35.45
CA LEU A 123 -9.43 -5.27 -35.90
C LEU A 123 -10.23 -6.28 -36.72
N SER A 124 -9.62 -6.73 -37.82
CA SER A 124 -10.12 -7.83 -38.65
C SER A 124 -8.95 -8.75 -39.04
N PRO A 125 -8.94 -10.02 -38.60
CA PRO A 125 -9.94 -10.66 -37.74
C PRO A 125 -9.98 -10.06 -36.33
N ALA A 126 -11.10 -10.23 -35.63
CA ALA A 126 -11.19 -9.90 -34.22
C ALA A 126 -10.28 -10.86 -33.41
N PRO A 127 -9.51 -10.36 -32.44
CA PRO A 127 -8.68 -11.22 -31.61
C PRO A 127 -9.56 -12.08 -30.70
N GLU A 128 -9.12 -13.29 -30.39
CA GLU A 128 -9.76 -14.17 -29.39
C GLU A 128 -9.10 -13.99 -28.01
N GLU A 129 -7.80 -13.68 -28.01
CA GLU A 129 -6.97 -13.60 -26.81
C GLU A 129 -6.24 -12.26 -26.70
N ILE A 130 -6.19 -11.72 -25.48
CA ILE A 130 -5.50 -10.47 -25.15
C ILE A 130 -4.30 -10.77 -24.24
N TYR A 131 -3.09 -10.58 -24.76
CA TYR A 131 -1.87 -10.62 -23.98
C TYR A 131 -1.67 -9.31 -23.21
N LEU A 132 -1.27 -9.40 -21.95
CA LEU A 132 -1.09 -8.26 -21.06
C LEU A 132 0.37 -8.15 -20.61
N ASN A 133 1.00 -6.99 -20.84
CA ASN A 133 2.33 -6.68 -20.32
C ASN A 133 2.36 -5.23 -19.81
N SER A 134 2.01 -5.01 -18.54
CA SER A 134 1.76 -3.68 -18.01
C SER A 134 2.19 -3.50 -16.56
N PRO A 135 2.83 -2.37 -16.21
CA PRO A 135 3.09 -1.99 -14.82
C PRO A 135 1.82 -1.48 -14.10
N GLY A 136 0.68 -1.39 -14.81
CA GLY A 136 -0.57 -0.82 -14.34
C GLY A 136 -0.71 0.66 -14.71
N GLY A 137 -1.42 1.43 -13.88
CA GLY A 137 -1.73 2.84 -14.14
C GLY A 137 -3.12 3.22 -13.63
N SER A 138 -3.91 3.91 -14.45
CA SER A 138 -5.29 4.31 -14.20
C SER A 138 -6.19 3.10 -13.91
N VAL A 139 -6.63 2.99 -12.65
CA VAL A 139 -7.61 1.98 -12.20
C VAL A 139 -8.95 2.14 -12.91
N ARG A 140 -9.38 3.38 -13.12
CA ARG A 140 -10.66 3.67 -13.79
C ARG A 140 -10.66 3.12 -15.21
N ASP A 141 -9.60 3.40 -15.97
CA ASP A 141 -9.46 2.94 -17.35
C ASP A 141 -9.27 1.41 -17.41
N ALA A 142 -8.51 0.82 -16.48
CA ALA A 142 -8.38 -0.63 -16.39
C ALA A 142 -9.72 -1.33 -16.14
N LEU A 143 -10.55 -0.82 -15.22
CA LEU A 143 -11.88 -1.38 -14.94
C LEU A 143 -12.85 -1.20 -16.11
N GLU A 144 -12.83 -0.04 -16.77
CA GLU A 144 -13.69 0.23 -17.92
C GLU A 144 -13.33 -0.64 -19.12
N LEU A 145 -12.04 -0.71 -19.45
CA LEU A 145 -11.53 -1.59 -20.50
C LEU A 145 -11.79 -3.05 -20.14
N GLY A 146 -11.54 -3.48 -18.90
CA GLY A 146 -11.84 -4.83 -18.43
C GLY A 146 -13.32 -5.19 -18.61
N ARG A 147 -14.25 -4.29 -18.28
CA ARG A 147 -15.68 -4.52 -18.56
C ARG A 147 -15.97 -4.70 -20.05
N TYR A 148 -15.28 -3.99 -20.94
CA TYR A 148 -15.38 -4.24 -22.37
C TYR A 148 -14.85 -5.62 -22.73
N LEU A 149 -13.64 -5.98 -22.27
CA LEU A 149 -13.06 -7.28 -22.59
C LEU A 149 -13.95 -8.45 -22.17
N ARG A 150 -14.55 -8.35 -20.98
CA ARG A 150 -15.48 -9.34 -20.45
C ARG A 150 -16.77 -9.46 -21.28
N ARG A 151 -17.28 -8.34 -21.81
CA ARG A 151 -18.51 -8.35 -22.63
C ARG A 151 -18.29 -8.98 -23.99
N GLU A 152 -17.14 -8.74 -24.61
CA GLU A 152 -16.80 -9.31 -25.92
C GLU A 152 -16.32 -10.77 -25.83
N GLY A 153 -16.10 -11.29 -24.62
CA GLY A 153 -15.72 -12.69 -24.40
C GLY A 153 -14.26 -12.98 -24.74
N PHE A 154 -13.36 -12.00 -24.61
CA PHE A 154 -11.94 -12.25 -24.83
C PHE A 154 -11.34 -13.09 -23.70
N ASP A 155 -10.42 -13.97 -24.07
CA ASP A 155 -9.48 -14.57 -23.13
C ASP A 155 -8.35 -13.58 -22.81
N THR A 156 -7.75 -13.73 -21.63
CA THR A 156 -6.61 -12.90 -21.23
C THR A 156 -5.43 -13.77 -20.81
N ALA A 157 -4.24 -13.37 -21.20
CA ALA A 157 -3.04 -14.13 -20.92
C ALA A 157 -1.82 -13.24 -20.67
N LEU A 158 -0.82 -13.79 -19.98
CA LEU A 158 0.54 -13.27 -19.97
C LEU A 158 1.41 -14.22 -20.81
N ARG A 159 2.43 -13.68 -21.49
CA ARG A 159 3.50 -14.51 -22.08
C ARG A 159 4.58 -14.77 -21.04
N GLU A 160 5.50 -15.68 -21.35
CA GLU A 160 6.67 -15.91 -20.51
C GLU A 160 7.44 -14.60 -20.27
N GLY A 161 7.66 -14.25 -18.99
CA GLY A 161 8.36 -13.03 -18.60
C GLY A 161 7.54 -11.73 -18.65
N ASP A 162 6.29 -11.76 -19.13
CA ASP A 162 5.41 -10.58 -19.05
C ASP A 162 5.06 -10.26 -17.59
N ILE A 163 4.77 -8.98 -17.33
CA ILE A 163 4.31 -8.51 -16.02
C ILE A 163 2.88 -7.97 -16.08
N CYS A 164 2.13 -8.12 -15.00
CA CYS A 164 0.82 -7.51 -14.83
C CYS A 164 0.67 -7.00 -13.39
N TYR A 165 1.01 -5.74 -13.19
CA TYR A 165 1.07 -5.11 -11.87
C TYR A 165 0.03 -4.01 -11.67
N SER A 166 -0.24 -3.69 -10.41
CA SER A 166 -1.09 -2.56 -10.00
C SER A 166 -2.51 -2.65 -10.57
N ALA A 167 -2.86 -1.83 -11.57
CA ALA A 167 -4.17 -1.83 -12.21
C ALA A 167 -4.33 -2.93 -13.29
N CYS A 168 -3.24 -3.46 -13.85
CA CYS A 168 -3.30 -4.49 -14.89
C CYS A 168 -4.08 -5.76 -14.47
N PRO A 169 -3.96 -6.27 -13.22
CA PRO A 169 -4.77 -7.40 -12.75
C PRO A 169 -6.28 -7.27 -12.94
N TYR A 170 -6.84 -6.06 -13.06
CA TYR A 170 -8.25 -5.88 -13.42
C TYR A 170 -8.55 -6.30 -14.86
N LEU A 171 -7.63 -6.05 -15.79
CA LEU A 171 -7.73 -6.52 -17.16
C LEU A 171 -7.58 -8.04 -17.22
N LEU A 172 -6.58 -8.59 -16.53
CA LEU A 172 -6.40 -10.05 -16.44
C LEU A 172 -7.64 -10.73 -15.82
N ALA A 173 -8.21 -10.14 -14.77
CA ALA A 173 -9.42 -10.66 -14.15
C ALA A 173 -10.64 -10.60 -15.08
N ALA A 174 -10.65 -9.76 -16.11
CA ALA A 174 -11.78 -9.62 -17.01
C ALA A 174 -11.90 -10.72 -18.06
N GLY A 175 -10.83 -11.46 -18.36
CA GLY A 175 -10.88 -12.53 -19.36
C GLY A 175 -11.86 -13.66 -19.00
N GLU A 176 -12.41 -14.31 -20.02
CA GLU A 176 -13.23 -15.52 -19.82
C GLU A 176 -12.38 -16.69 -19.31
N ALA A 177 -11.28 -16.98 -19.99
CA ALA A 177 -10.15 -17.72 -19.46
C ALA A 177 -8.97 -16.79 -19.12
N ARG A 178 -8.10 -17.26 -18.22
CA ARG A 178 -6.93 -16.55 -17.72
C ARG A 178 -5.74 -17.48 -17.68
N THR A 179 -4.70 -17.16 -18.45
CA THR A 179 -3.47 -17.98 -18.53
C THR A 179 -2.26 -17.18 -18.07
N VAL A 180 -1.51 -17.71 -17.10
CA VAL A 180 -0.30 -17.07 -16.56
C VAL A 180 0.81 -18.13 -16.48
N PRO A 181 1.87 -18.03 -17.30
CA PRO A 181 3.03 -18.91 -17.21
C PRO A 181 3.79 -18.74 -15.88
N ASP A 182 4.48 -19.78 -15.44
CA ASP A 182 5.27 -19.76 -14.18
C ASP A 182 6.37 -18.68 -14.17
N SER A 183 6.86 -18.27 -15.35
CA SER A 183 7.87 -17.22 -15.52
C SER A 183 7.29 -15.81 -15.64
N ALA A 184 5.96 -15.68 -15.73
CA ALA A 184 5.27 -14.39 -15.75
C ALA A 184 4.96 -13.94 -14.32
N SER A 185 4.70 -12.64 -14.13
CA SER A 185 4.48 -12.10 -12.79
C SER A 185 3.22 -11.26 -12.69
N VAL A 186 2.39 -11.57 -11.70
CA VAL A 186 1.16 -10.83 -11.38
C VAL A 186 1.26 -10.32 -9.95
N GLY A 187 0.99 -9.03 -9.78
CA GLY A 187 1.27 -8.32 -8.52
C GLY A 187 0.18 -7.32 -8.19
N VAL A 188 -0.39 -7.45 -7.00
CA VAL A 188 -1.41 -6.55 -6.47
C VAL A 188 -0.85 -5.74 -5.30
N HIS A 189 -1.32 -4.52 -5.17
CA HIS A 189 -1.07 -3.65 -4.02
C HIS A 189 -2.31 -2.78 -3.80
N GLN A 190 -2.38 -2.12 -2.64
CA GLN A 190 -3.51 -1.25 -2.34
C GLN A 190 -3.48 -0.03 -3.28
N HIS A 191 -4.60 0.20 -3.98
CA HIS A 191 -4.78 1.38 -4.82
C HIS A 191 -4.82 2.64 -3.96
N TYR A 192 -3.96 3.61 -4.26
CA TYR A 192 -4.02 4.95 -3.67
C TYR A 192 -4.70 5.88 -4.67
N PHE A 193 -5.95 6.25 -4.40
CA PHE A 193 -6.58 7.36 -5.10
C PHE A 193 -5.89 8.62 -4.59
N GLY A 194 -5.22 9.36 -5.49
CA GLY A 194 -4.48 10.56 -5.15
C GLY A 194 -5.40 11.66 -4.64
N GLU A 195 -5.76 11.61 -3.36
CA GLU A 195 -6.34 12.75 -2.67
C GLU A 195 -5.23 13.55 -2.01
N SER A 196 -5.19 14.83 -2.39
CA SER A 196 -4.55 15.91 -1.66
C SER A 196 -4.79 15.72 -0.16
N THR A 197 -3.76 15.96 0.64
CA THR A 197 -3.69 15.83 2.11
C THR A 197 -4.72 16.67 2.90
N ILE A 198 -5.72 17.24 2.22
CA ILE A 198 -6.74 18.19 2.72
C ILE A 198 -8.17 17.71 2.39
N LEU A 199 -8.40 16.46 1.98
CA LEU A 199 -9.77 15.97 1.79
C LEU A 199 -10.28 15.21 3.02
N PRO A 200 -11.51 15.50 3.51
CA PRO A 200 -12.07 14.82 4.67
C PRO A 200 -12.23 13.32 4.44
N ALA A 201 -12.05 12.52 5.50
CA ALA A 201 -12.10 11.06 5.45
C ALA A 201 -13.37 10.45 4.81
N PHE A 202 -14.48 11.19 4.71
CA PHE A 202 -15.69 10.70 4.04
C PHE A 202 -15.58 10.67 2.50
N VAL A 203 -14.78 11.54 1.89
CA VAL A 203 -14.57 11.57 0.42
C VAL A 203 -13.63 10.43 0.02
N ALA A 204 -12.56 10.21 0.80
CA ALA A 204 -11.67 9.07 0.65
C ALA A 204 -12.41 7.71 0.71
N VAL A 205 -13.47 7.61 1.52
CA VAL A 205 -14.28 6.38 1.58
C VAL A 205 -15.13 6.24 0.31
N GLU A 206 -15.71 7.31 -0.23
CA GLU A 206 -16.50 7.23 -1.47
C GLU A 206 -15.68 6.71 -2.65
N ASP A 207 -14.43 7.17 -2.80
CA ASP A 207 -13.57 6.74 -3.90
C ASP A 207 -13.05 5.30 -3.72
N ILE A 208 -12.86 4.84 -2.47
CA ILE A 208 -12.60 3.42 -2.19
C ILE A 208 -13.82 2.56 -2.56
N GLN A 209 -15.03 3.02 -2.26
CA GLN A 209 -16.26 2.28 -2.55
C GLN A 209 -16.57 2.24 -4.05
N ARG A 210 -16.26 3.31 -4.79
CA ARG A 210 -16.42 3.38 -6.27
C ARG A 210 -15.56 2.35 -7.01
N GLY A 211 -14.48 1.85 -6.39
CA GLY A 211 -13.67 0.74 -6.90
C GLY A 211 -14.19 -0.67 -6.56
N GLN A 212 -15.19 -0.79 -5.68
CA GLN A 212 -15.76 -2.06 -5.21
C GLN A 212 -17.12 -2.39 -5.87
N GLY A 213 -17.70 -1.46 -6.64
CA GLY A 213 -18.98 -1.65 -7.35
C GLY A 213 -19.52 -0.37 -7.95
#